data_AF-A0A4Q3V5P0-F1
#
_entry.id   AF-A0A4Q3V5P0-F1
#
_cell.length_a   1.000
_cell.length_b   1.000
_cell.length_c   1.000
_cell.angle_alpha   90.00
_cell.angle_beta   90.00
_cell.angle_gamma   90.00
#
_symmetry.space_group_name_H-M   'P 1'
#
loop_
_entity.id
_entity.type
_entity.pdbx_description
1 polymer ?
#
loop_
_entity_poly.entity_id
_entity_poly.type
_entity_poly.pdbx_seq_one_letter_code
_entity_poly.pdbx_strand_id
1 'polypeptide(L)'
;MKWAPLVALAALGLVAGCGKGNFSQKANESKLNVFRYSIIPSPTSLDPGMVQDGDTIDAIQQTFEGLVGWGIDNKPTPILAEKWEVSPDGKTYTFTIKKDLKFSSGNPVTAEDFKACIERNCEKSFSSPTAETYLSDIVGVREKVSGKATEIEGIKVVDPLTLTITIDKPRPYFLGKLTYPIAFVFDRKALANSGKEMRDVKEMIGTGPYLLTKFVPEQVLEFKANKDYHGGAPKIDGIQRPVVKDAAQRLQMFRNGELDLVQLERQDLKGVDDDAKLKPQLKLFNRPAMW
;
A
#
# COMPACT_ATOMS: atom_id res chain seq x y z
N MET A 1 78.26 -35.60 -10.00
CA MET A 1 77.27 -34.60 -9.53
C MET A 1 76.02 -35.37 -9.11
N LYS A 2 75.84 -35.72 -7.81
CA LYS A 2 75.13 -34.96 -6.74
C LYS A 2 73.69 -34.61 -7.16
N TRP A 3 72.67 -35.41 -6.79
CA TRP A 3 71.86 -35.40 -5.55
C TRP A 3 70.88 -34.21 -5.41
N ALA A 4 69.57 -34.49 -5.44
CA ALA A 4 68.55 -34.22 -4.39
C ALA A 4 67.13 -34.01 -4.97
N PRO A 5 66.06 -34.52 -4.31
CA PRO A 5 64.66 -34.35 -4.71
C PRO A 5 64.04 -33.09 -4.07
N LEU A 6 62.95 -32.57 -4.64
CA LEU A 6 62.19 -31.47 -4.02
C LEU A 6 60.68 -31.73 -4.04
N VAL A 7 60.11 -31.49 -2.86
CA VAL A 7 58.77 -31.77 -2.38
C VAL A 7 57.82 -30.60 -2.71
N ALA A 8 56.56 -30.99 -2.98
CA ALA A 8 55.26 -30.29 -2.89
C ALA A 8 55.17 -28.76 -2.71
N LEU A 9 54.23 -28.15 -3.46
CA LEU A 9 53.29 -27.18 -2.89
C LEU A 9 51.93 -27.26 -3.62
N ALA A 10 50.90 -27.68 -2.88
CA ALA A 10 49.51 -27.54 -3.30
C ALA A 10 49.07 -26.09 -3.09
N ALA A 11 48.57 -25.44 -4.15
CA ALA A 11 47.96 -24.12 -4.06
C ALA A 11 46.47 -24.24 -4.41
N LEU A 12 45.62 -23.83 -3.47
CA LEU A 12 44.17 -23.80 -3.57
C LEU A 12 43.71 -22.96 -4.76
N GLY A 13 42.92 -23.56 -5.66
CA GLY A 13 42.10 -22.85 -6.63
C GLY A 13 40.89 -22.24 -5.95
N LEU A 14 40.87 -20.91 -5.86
CA LEU A 14 39.75 -20.10 -5.40
C LEU A 14 38.51 -20.33 -6.27
N VAL A 15 37.39 -20.61 -5.60
CA VAL A 15 36.05 -20.69 -6.17
C VAL A 15 35.63 -19.29 -6.63
N ALA A 16 35.57 -19.09 -7.94
CA ALA A 16 34.86 -17.95 -8.54
C ALA A 16 33.37 -18.27 -8.57
N GLY A 17 32.60 -17.69 -7.66
CA GLY A 17 31.16 -17.82 -7.63
C GLY A 17 30.51 -16.68 -6.87
N CYS A 18 30.08 -15.64 -7.58
CA CYS A 18 28.95 -14.79 -7.20
C CYS A 18 28.43 -14.09 -8.46
N GLY A 19 27.12 -14.19 -8.65
CA GLY A 19 26.43 -13.85 -9.88
C GLY A 19 26.30 -12.36 -10.10
N LYS A 20 26.26 -11.99 -11.38
CA LYS A 20 25.81 -10.69 -11.88
C LYS A 20 24.31 -10.51 -11.59
N GLY A 21 23.98 -10.05 -10.40
CA GLY A 21 22.77 -9.29 -10.15
C GLY A 21 23.19 -7.82 -10.00
N ASN A 22 22.87 -6.98 -10.99
CA ASN A 22 23.13 -5.54 -10.95
C ASN A 22 22.13 -4.85 -10.00
N PHE A 23 22.15 -5.18 -8.72
CA PHE A 23 21.58 -4.33 -7.69
C PHE A 23 22.66 -3.36 -7.22
N SER A 24 22.36 -2.07 -7.35
CA SER A 24 23.19 -0.94 -6.93
C SER A 24 24.47 -0.72 -7.74
N GLN A 25 24.32 -0.36 -9.02
CA GLN A 25 25.18 0.70 -9.54
C GLN A 25 24.54 2.02 -9.09
N LYS A 26 25.27 2.79 -8.27
CA LYS A 26 25.00 4.22 -8.05
C LYS A 26 25.06 4.89 -9.42
N ALA A 27 23.91 4.99 -10.09
CA ALA A 27 23.78 5.83 -11.25
C ALA A 27 24.08 7.26 -10.80
N ASN A 28 24.98 7.92 -11.52
CA ASN A 28 25.26 9.35 -11.36
C ASN A 28 23.95 10.13 -11.21
N GLU A 29 23.93 11.04 -10.23
CA GLU A 29 22.84 11.91 -9.84
C GLU A 29 22.03 12.44 -11.04
N SER A 30 20.83 11.89 -11.26
CA SER A 30 19.70 12.80 -11.32
C SER A 30 19.36 13.17 -9.87
N LYS A 31 19.27 14.47 -9.59
CA LYS A 31 18.92 15.06 -8.28
C LYS A 31 17.47 14.75 -7.85
N LEU A 32 16.96 13.54 -8.10
CA LEU A 32 15.61 13.16 -7.69
C LEU A 32 15.62 12.85 -6.20
N ASN A 33 14.73 13.50 -5.46
CA ASN A 33 14.50 13.27 -4.04
C ASN A 33 13.69 11.97 -3.87
N VAL A 34 14.37 10.82 -3.81
CA VAL A 34 13.74 9.49 -3.70
C VAL A 34 13.82 8.99 -2.27
N PHE A 35 12.67 8.61 -1.70
CA PHE A 35 12.60 7.99 -0.38
C PHE A 35 12.66 6.46 -0.50
N ARG A 36 13.60 5.83 0.20
CA ARG A 36 13.91 4.40 0.08
C ARG A 36 13.64 3.69 1.39
N TYR A 37 12.72 2.73 1.38
CA TYR A 37 12.44 1.92 2.56
C TYR A 37 11.94 0.54 2.12
N SER A 38 12.43 -0.52 2.75
CA SER A 38 12.16 -1.87 2.30
C SER A 38 10.69 -2.28 2.44
N ILE A 39 10.30 -3.29 1.68
CA ILE A 39 9.13 -4.12 1.93
C ILE A 39 9.61 -5.52 2.32
N ILE A 40 8.95 -6.18 3.28
CA ILE A 40 9.44 -7.48 3.79
C ILE A 40 8.92 -8.64 2.93
N PRO A 41 7.60 -8.92 2.85
CA PRO A 41 7.07 -9.85 1.86
C PRO A 41 7.00 -9.18 0.49
N SER A 42 7.34 -9.92 -0.57
CA SER A 42 6.95 -9.48 -1.92
C SER A 42 5.43 -9.55 -2.03
N PRO A 43 4.75 -8.49 -2.53
CA PRO A 43 3.32 -8.53 -2.77
C PRO A 43 2.94 -9.69 -3.70
N THR A 44 1.88 -10.41 -3.35
CA THR A 44 1.26 -11.46 -4.20
C THR A 44 0.06 -10.92 -4.98
N SER A 45 -0.46 -9.78 -4.56
CA SER A 45 -1.56 -9.03 -5.15
C SER A 45 -1.28 -7.53 -5.05
N LEU A 46 -1.79 -6.75 -5.99
CA LEU A 46 -1.78 -5.28 -5.94
C LEU A 46 -3.19 -4.72 -5.76
N ASP A 47 -4.17 -5.59 -5.56
CA ASP A 47 -5.58 -5.26 -5.58
C ASP A 47 -6.09 -4.79 -4.19
N PRO A 48 -6.70 -3.59 -4.09
CA PRO A 48 -7.29 -3.13 -2.82
C PRO A 48 -8.31 -4.11 -2.24
N GLY A 49 -8.96 -4.90 -3.08
CA GLY A 49 -9.93 -5.90 -2.67
C GLY A 49 -9.35 -7.22 -2.16
N MET A 50 -8.05 -7.48 -2.33
CA MET A 50 -7.43 -8.77 -1.97
C MET A 50 -6.38 -8.69 -0.86
N VAL A 51 -5.77 -7.53 -0.65
CA VAL A 51 -4.63 -7.38 0.27
C VAL A 51 -5.02 -7.53 1.75
N GLN A 52 -4.11 -8.15 2.52
CA GLN A 52 -4.29 -8.41 3.96
C GLN A 52 -3.05 -8.10 4.80
N ASP A 53 -1.87 -8.07 4.18
CA ASP A 53 -0.62 -7.79 4.87
C ASP A 53 -0.33 -6.29 4.91
N GLY A 54 0.15 -5.82 6.07
CA GLY A 54 0.37 -4.38 6.30
C GLY A 54 1.39 -3.75 5.36
N ASP A 55 2.40 -4.50 4.94
CA ASP A 55 3.47 -4.03 4.06
C ASP A 55 2.97 -3.71 2.65
N THR A 56 2.16 -4.60 2.07
CA THR A 56 1.51 -4.37 0.77
C THR A 56 0.43 -3.30 0.89
N ILE A 57 -0.34 -3.28 1.98
CA ILE A 57 -1.34 -2.22 2.24
C ILE A 57 -0.68 -0.84 2.22
N ASP A 58 0.43 -0.66 2.93
CA ASP A 58 1.22 0.59 2.94
C ASP A 58 1.68 0.97 1.53
N ALA A 59 2.07 0.00 0.70
CA ALA A 59 2.48 0.22 -0.69
C ALA A 59 1.31 0.73 -1.55
N ILE A 60 0.17 0.02 -1.52
CA ILE A 60 -0.96 0.34 -2.41
C ILE A 60 -1.72 1.59 -1.97
N GLN A 61 -1.65 1.96 -0.68
CA GLN A 61 -2.17 3.22 -0.15
C GLN A 61 -1.49 4.47 -0.75
N GLN A 62 -0.31 4.31 -1.35
CA GLN A 62 0.32 5.40 -2.09
C GLN A 62 -0.38 5.67 -3.43
N THR A 63 -1.10 4.68 -3.97
CA THR A 63 -1.74 4.74 -5.29
C THR A 63 -3.27 4.86 -5.21
N PHE A 64 -3.89 4.21 -4.23
CA PHE A 64 -5.35 4.17 -4.08
C PHE A 64 -5.79 4.82 -2.76
N GLU A 65 -6.93 5.50 -2.80
CA GLU A 65 -7.52 6.14 -1.63
C GLU A 65 -9.02 5.81 -1.54
N GLY A 66 -9.59 5.99 -0.34
CA GLY A 66 -11.02 5.89 -0.09
C GLY A 66 -11.66 7.24 0.24
N LEU A 67 -12.95 7.23 0.56
CA LEU A 67 -13.67 8.43 1.02
C LEU A 67 -13.00 9.04 2.26
N VAL A 68 -12.52 8.18 3.16
CA VAL A 68 -11.86 8.54 4.42
C VAL A 68 -10.56 7.78 4.60
N GLY A 69 -9.68 8.31 5.45
CA GLY A 69 -8.39 7.71 5.83
C GLY A 69 -8.05 8.02 7.28
N TRP A 70 -6.88 7.59 7.73
CA TRP A 70 -6.40 7.92 9.07
C TRP A 70 -5.71 9.28 9.10
N GLY A 71 -6.16 10.16 9.99
CA GLY A 71 -5.49 11.42 10.31
C GLY A 71 -4.28 11.21 11.23
N ILE A 72 -3.48 12.26 11.39
CA ILE A 72 -2.31 12.27 12.28
C ILE A 72 -2.66 12.04 13.76
N ASP A 73 -3.92 12.27 14.13
CA ASP A 73 -4.47 12.05 15.46
C ASP A 73 -5.09 10.64 15.62
N ASN A 74 -4.86 9.75 14.64
CA ASN A 74 -5.42 8.41 14.55
C ASN A 74 -6.95 8.37 14.55
N LYS A 75 -7.61 9.38 13.97
CA LYS A 75 -9.05 9.39 13.74
C LYS A 75 -9.38 9.33 12.25
N PRO A 76 -10.55 8.78 11.87
CA PRO A 76 -11.01 8.88 10.49
C PRO A 76 -11.14 10.35 10.07
N THR A 77 -10.54 10.70 8.94
CA THR A 77 -10.55 12.05 8.36
C THR A 77 -10.97 11.98 6.89
N PRO A 78 -11.58 13.04 6.31
CA PRO A 78 -11.90 13.07 4.90
C PRO A 78 -10.63 12.97 4.02
N ILE A 79 -10.67 12.12 2.97
CA ILE A 79 -9.61 12.01 1.95
C ILE A 79 -10.17 12.37 0.58
N LEU A 80 -11.04 11.52 0.01
CA LEU A 80 -11.77 11.83 -1.23
C LEU A 80 -13.14 12.46 -0.95
N ALA A 81 -13.70 12.25 0.24
CA ALA A 81 -14.81 13.04 0.73
C ALA A 81 -14.35 14.46 1.10
N GLU A 82 -15.21 15.43 0.89
CA GLU A 82 -15.12 16.77 1.49
C GLU A 82 -15.63 16.73 2.93
N LYS A 83 -16.76 16.06 3.14
CA LYS A 83 -17.41 15.87 4.46
C LYS A 83 -18.32 14.65 4.44
N TRP A 84 -18.80 14.28 5.62
CA TRP A 84 -19.92 13.35 5.76
C TRP A 84 -20.90 13.81 6.84
N GLU A 85 -22.12 13.34 6.73
CA GLU A 85 -23.20 13.53 7.71
C GLU A 85 -23.72 12.16 8.15
N VAL A 86 -24.11 12.04 9.42
CA VAL A 86 -24.67 10.80 9.99
C VAL A 86 -26.11 11.08 10.39
N SER A 87 -27.03 10.21 9.97
CA SER A 87 -28.45 10.30 10.35
C SER A 87 -28.66 10.23 11.87
N PRO A 88 -29.76 10.78 12.40
CA PRO A 88 -30.04 10.77 13.85
C PRO A 88 -30.09 9.36 14.47
N ASP A 89 -30.46 8.35 13.69
CA ASP A 89 -30.48 6.95 14.13
C ASP A 89 -29.11 6.27 14.07
N GLY A 90 -28.07 6.95 13.57
CA GLY A 90 -26.68 6.47 13.52
C GLY A 90 -26.38 5.46 12.42
N LYS A 91 -27.28 5.28 11.43
CA LYS A 91 -27.18 4.21 10.43
C LYS A 91 -26.83 4.66 9.02
N THR A 92 -27.20 5.86 8.61
CA THR A 92 -26.96 6.36 7.25
C THR A 92 -25.87 7.41 7.27
N TYR A 93 -24.83 7.16 6.48
CA TYR A 93 -23.69 8.04 6.26
C TYR A 93 -23.82 8.64 4.86
N THR A 94 -23.98 9.96 4.78
CA THR A 94 -24.03 10.70 3.52
C THR A 94 -22.69 11.37 3.31
N PHE A 95 -21.95 10.95 2.27
CA PHE A 95 -20.66 11.51 1.88
C PHE A 95 -20.85 12.50 0.74
N THR A 96 -20.30 13.70 0.92
CA THR A 96 -20.08 14.65 -0.19
C THR A 96 -18.66 14.44 -0.70
N ILE A 97 -18.51 14.05 -1.96
CA ILE A 97 -17.23 13.81 -2.63
C ILE A 97 -16.65 15.15 -3.10
N LYS A 98 -15.33 15.33 -2.99
CA LYS A 98 -14.65 16.54 -3.49
C LYS A 98 -14.92 16.72 -4.98
N LYS A 99 -15.07 17.98 -5.39
CA LYS A 99 -15.20 18.35 -6.80
C LYS A 99 -13.89 18.13 -7.55
N ASP A 100 -14.00 17.94 -8.86
CA ASP A 100 -12.88 17.90 -9.81
C ASP A 100 -11.80 16.83 -9.55
N LEU A 101 -12.13 15.81 -8.74
CA LEU A 101 -11.28 14.65 -8.54
C LEU A 101 -11.08 13.89 -9.84
N LYS A 102 -9.85 13.45 -10.08
CA LYS A 102 -9.48 12.63 -11.23
C LYS A 102 -8.66 11.43 -10.79
N PHE A 103 -8.87 10.32 -11.48
CA PHE A 103 -7.94 9.21 -11.45
C PHE A 103 -6.65 9.57 -12.21
N SER A 104 -5.59 8.79 -12.01
CA SER A 104 -4.32 8.94 -12.74
C SER A 104 -4.44 8.71 -14.26
N SER A 105 -5.55 8.14 -14.73
CA SER A 105 -5.93 8.08 -16.16
C SER A 105 -6.43 9.41 -16.71
N GLY A 106 -6.80 10.36 -15.85
CA GLY A 106 -7.47 11.62 -16.19
C GLY A 106 -9.00 11.57 -16.14
N ASN A 107 -9.60 10.38 -15.98
CA ASN A 107 -11.05 10.24 -15.85
C ASN A 107 -11.55 10.87 -14.54
N PRO A 108 -12.75 11.49 -14.53
CA PRO A 108 -13.34 12.03 -13.31
C PRO A 108 -13.73 10.92 -12.34
N VAL A 109 -13.62 11.19 -11.04
CA VAL A 109 -14.10 10.30 -9.97
C VAL A 109 -15.53 10.69 -9.60
N THR A 110 -16.45 9.71 -9.57
CA THR A 110 -17.84 9.93 -9.15
C THR A 110 -18.30 8.96 -8.05
N ALA A 111 -19.45 9.22 -7.46
CA ALA A 111 -20.10 8.33 -6.49
C ALA A 111 -20.37 6.93 -7.07
N GLU A 112 -20.68 6.82 -8.36
CA GLU A 112 -20.82 5.54 -9.06
C GLU A 112 -19.55 4.70 -9.02
N ASP A 113 -18.37 5.31 -9.12
CA ASP A 113 -17.11 4.57 -9.09
C ASP A 113 -16.88 3.91 -7.72
N PHE A 114 -17.24 4.59 -6.62
CA PHE A 114 -17.20 4.00 -5.28
C PHE A 114 -18.16 2.82 -5.14
N LYS A 115 -19.43 2.99 -5.55
CA LYS A 115 -20.40 1.89 -5.53
C LYS A 115 -19.87 0.70 -6.34
N ALA A 116 -19.39 0.97 -7.55
CA ALA A 116 -18.91 -0.05 -8.47
C ALA A 116 -17.66 -0.79 -7.96
N CYS A 117 -16.72 -0.10 -7.29
CA CYS A 117 -15.53 -0.74 -6.71
C CYS A 117 -15.90 -1.62 -5.51
N ILE A 118 -16.73 -1.10 -4.61
CA ILE A 118 -17.18 -1.85 -3.42
C ILE A 118 -17.99 -3.08 -3.83
N GLU A 119 -18.93 -2.94 -4.77
CA GLU A 119 -19.72 -4.07 -5.27
C GLU A 119 -18.86 -5.14 -5.92
N ARG A 120 -17.87 -4.74 -6.72
CA ARG A 120 -16.91 -5.65 -7.36
C ARG A 120 -16.10 -6.42 -6.31
N ASN A 121 -15.64 -5.73 -5.26
CA ASN A 121 -14.88 -6.34 -4.17
C ASN A 121 -15.73 -7.32 -3.33
N CYS A 122 -17.05 -7.13 -3.30
CA CYS A 122 -18.00 -8.01 -2.63
C CYS A 122 -18.57 -9.12 -3.54
N GLU A 123 -18.18 -9.19 -4.82
CA GLU A 123 -18.64 -10.27 -5.70
C GLU A 123 -18.20 -11.64 -5.17
N LYS A 124 -19.13 -12.60 -5.12
CA LYS A 124 -18.82 -13.97 -4.70
C LYS A 124 -17.66 -14.59 -5.48
N SER A 125 -17.61 -14.36 -6.79
CA SER A 125 -16.57 -14.87 -7.69
C SER A 125 -15.22 -14.18 -7.47
N PHE A 126 -15.21 -12.95 -6.95
CA PHE A 126 -13.99 -12.24 -6.60
C PHE A 126 -13.39 -12.77 -5.29
N SER A 127 -14.25 -13.24 -4.38
CA SER A 127 -13.85 -13.96 -3.16
C SER A 127 -12.83 -13.19 -2.31
N SER A 128 -13.06 -11.87 -2.15
CA SER A 128 -12.23 -11.04 -1.28
C SER A 128 -12.15 -11.63 0.13
N PRO A 129 -10.94 -11.79 0.69
CA PRO A 129 -10.79 -12.35 2.02
C PRO A 129 -11.05 -11.32 3.13
N THR A 130 -11.41 -10.08 2.78
CA THR A 130 -11.63 -8.97 3.73
C THR A 130 -13.01 -8.31 3.62
N ALA A 131 -13.77 -8.58 2.55
CA ALA A 131 -15.10 -7.98 2.33
C ALA A 131 -16.04 -8.16 3.53
N GLU A 132 -16.17 -9.38 4.07
CA GLU A 132 -17.05 -9.60 5.23
C GLU A 132 -16.58 -8.84 6.48
N THR A 133 -15.28 -8.88 6.79
CA THR A 133 -14.71 -8.25 7.99
C THR A 133 -14.98 -6.74 8.02
N TYR A 134 -14.81 -6.06 6.89
CA TYR A 134 -14.84 -4.59 6.83
C TYR A 134 -16.14 -4.03 6.28
N LEU A 135 -16.89 -4.75 5.45
CA LEU A 135 -18.07 -4.20 4.76
C LEU A 135 -19.39 -4.83 5.19
N SER A 136 -19.40 -5.95 5.93
CA SER A 136 -20.66 -6.63 6.27
C SER A 136 -21.59 -5.86 7.22
N ASP A 137 -21.14 -4.75 7.80
CA ASP A 137 -22.04 -3.83 8.53
C ASP A 137 -23.01 -3.11 7.56
N ILE A 138 -22.65 -2.96 6.28
CA ILE A 138 -23.47 -2.32 5.24
C ILE A 138 -24.59 -3.26 4.82
N VAL A 139 -25.82 -2.73 4.77
CA VAL A 139 -27.02 -3.48 4.35
C VAL A 139 -26.81 -4.02 2.92
N GLY A 140 -27.04 -5.33 2.72
CA GLY A 140 -26.90 -6.00 1.42
C GLY A 140 -25.52 -6.60 1.13
N VAL A 141 -24.47 -6.29 1.91
CA VAL A 141 -23.12 -6.85 1.64
C VAL A 141 -23.07 -8.35 1.84
N ARG A 142 -23.74 -8.91 2.86
CA ARG A 142 -23.74 -10.36 3.10
C ARG A 142 -24.44 -11.12 1.97
N GLU A 143 -25.50 -10.55 1.43
CA GLU A 143 -26.24 -11.07 0.29
C GLU A 143 -25.38 -11.02 -0.98
N LYS A 144 -24.65 -9.91 -1.21
CA LYS A 144 -23.72 -9.77 -2.32
C LYS A 144 -22.57 -10.79 -2.27
N VAL A 145 -21.89 -10.91 -1.12
CA VAL A 145 -20.78 -11.85 -0.90
C VAL A 145 -21.22 -13.30 -1.05
N SER A 146 -22.43 -13.66 -0.58
CA SER A 146 -22.97 -15.02 -0.73
C SER A 146 -23.50 -15.32 -2.15
N GLY A 147 -23.59 -14.31 -3.02
CA GLY A 147 -24.13 -14.40 -4.38
C GLY A 147 -25.66 -14.42 -4.44
N LYS A 148 -26.34 -13.98 -3.38
CA LYS A 148 -27.80 -13.87 -3.30
C LYS A 148 -28.34 -12.54 -3.82
N ALA A 149 -27.49 -11.52 -3.92
CA ALA A 149 -27.84 -10.22 -4.49
C ALA A 149 -26.80 -9.80 -5.55
N THR A 150 -27.26 -9.08 -6.56
CA THR A 150 -26.41 -8.50 -7.62
C THR A 150 -25.95 -7.08 -7.30
N GLU A 151 -26.56 -6.42 -6.31
CA GLU A 151 -26.20 -5.08 -5.87
C GLU A 151 -26.17 -5.01 -4.34
N ILE A 152 -25.51 -4.00 -3.80
CA ILE A 152 -25.51 -3.71 -2.35
C ILE A 152 -26.57 -2.64 -2.07
N GLU A 153 -27.70 -3.05 -1.48
CA GLU A 153 -28.84 -2.18 -1.18
C GLU A 153 -28.46 -0.95 -0.33
N GLY A 154 -27.54 -1.12 0.61
CA GLY A 154 -27.08 -0.08 1.51
C GLY A 154 -26.23 1.00 0.85
N ILE A 155 -25.79 0.84 -0.41
CA ILE A 155 -24.97 1.81 -1.12
C ILE A 155 -25.81 2.46 -2.23
N LYS A 156 -26.11 3.75 -2.06
CA LYS A 156 -26.94 4.51 -2.99
C LYS A 156 -26.19 5.74 -3.49
N VAL A 157 -26.14 5.87 -4.81
CA VAL A 157 -25.70 7.10 -5.47
C VAL A 157 -26.90 8.04 -5.53
N VAL A 158 -26.78 9.19 -4.85
CA VAL A 158 -27.84 10.22 -4.85
C VAL A 158 -27.67 11.12 -6.06
N ASP A 159 -26.43 11.51 -6.33
CA ASP A 159 -25.98 12.29 -7.47
C ASP A 159 -24.46 12.02 -7.69
N PRO A 160 -23.82 12.55 -8.76
CA PRO A 160 -22.43 12.22 -9.08
C PRO A 160 -21.41 12.48 -7.98
N LEU A 161 -21.70 13.36 -7.01
CA LEU A 161 -20.81 13.71 -5.90
C LEU A 161 -21.39 13.36 -4.53
N THR A 162 -22.53 12.67 -4.47
CA THR A 162 -23.18 12.31 -3.21
C THR A 162 -23.44 10.81 -3.14
N LEU A 163 -22.76 10.15 -2.20
CA LEU A 163 -22.93 8.73 -1.91
C LEU A 163 -23.54 8.55 -0.53
N THR A 164 -24.57 7.71 -0.41
CA THR A 164 -25.11 7.27 0.87
C THR A 164 -24.75 5.82 1.14
N ILE A 165 -24.28 5.55 2.36
CA ILE A 165 -24.00 4.20 2.86
C ILE A 165 -24.85 3.96 4.11
N THR A 166 -25.67 2.92 4.10
CA THR A 166 -26.54 2.53 5.22
C THR A 166 -26.05 1.24 5.85
N ILE A 167 -25.87 1.26 7.18
CA ILE A 167 -25.47 0.10 7.98
C ILE A 167 -26.66 -0.47 8.78
N ASP A 168 -26.56 -1.74 9.19
CA ASP A 168 -27.64 -2.48 9.85
C ASP A 168 -28.05 -1.89 11.23
N LYS A 169 -27.07 -1.41 11.99
CA LYS A 169 -27.22 -0.75 13.30
C LYS A 169 -26.06 0.22 13.58
N PRO A 170 -26.20 1.15 14.53
CA PRO A 170 -25.16 2.13 14.82
C PRO A 170 -23.83 1.48 15.22
N ARG A 171 -22.74 2.02 14.66
CA ARG A 171 -21.35 1.58 14.84
C ARG A 171 -20.41 2.78 14.93
N PRO A 172 -19.95 3.17 16.13
CA PRO A 172 -19.00 4.28 16.29
C PRO A 172 -17.69 4.10 15.49
N TYR A 173 -17.31 2.86 15.19
CA TYR A 173 -16.09 2.52 14.48
C TYR A 173 -16.26 2.38 12.95
N PHE A 174 -17.46 2.58 12.38
CA PHE A 174 -17.73 2.26 10.98
C PHE A 174 -16.81 3.01 10.00
N LEU A 175 -16.57 4.29 10.23
CA LEU A 175 -15.66 5.09 9.40
C LEU A 175 -14.23 4.52 9.39
N GLY A 176 -13.78 3.94 10.52
CA GLY A 176 -12.49 3.25 10.60
C GLY A 176 -12.42 1.97 9.75
N LYS A 177 -13.56 1.34 9.44
CA LYS A 177 -13.58 0.23 8.48
C LYS A 177 -13.42 0.70 7.04
N LEU A 178 -13.93 1.89 6.72
CA LEU A 178 -13.82 2.50 5.39
C LEU A 178 -12.41 3.03 5.08
N THR A 179 -11.51 3.11 6.07
CA THR A 179 -10.09 3.43 5.81
C THR A 179 -9.30 2.23 5.27
N TYR A 180 -9.88 1.03 5.29
CA TYR A 180 -9.22 -0.18 4.79
C TYR A 180 -9.32 -0.27 3.25
N PRO A 181 -8.29 -0.80 2.54
CA PRO A 181 -8.24 -0.75 1.07
C PRO A 181 -9.43 -1.36 0.33
N ILE A 182 -10.14 -2.31 0.95
CA ILE A 182 -11.37 -2.91 0.41
C ILE A 182 -12.45 -1.88 0.02
N ALA A 183 -12.43 -0.69 0.62
CA ALA A 183 -13.35 0.42 0.37
C ALA A 183 -12.77 1.51 -0.55
N PHE A 184 -11.58 1.32 -1.12
CA PHE A 184 -10.91 2.31 -1.97
C PHE A 184 -11.46 2.30 -3.39
N VAL A 185 -11.30 3.44 -4.07
CA VAL A 185 -11.77 3.64 -5.43
C VAL A 185 -10.61 3.55 -6.43
N PHE A 186 -10.91 3.01 -7.60
CA PHE A 186 -9.99 2.91 -8.73
C PHE A 186 -10.75 3.00 -10.05
N ASP A 187 -10.06 3.36 -11.13
CA ASP A 187 -10.69 3.57 -12.42
C ASP A 187 -11.00 2.24 -13.12
N ARG A 188 -12.15 1.66 -12.79
CA ARG A 188 -12.62 0.41 -13.43
C ARG A 188 -12.82 0.55 -14.94
N LYS A 189 -13.10 1.75 -15.45
CA LYS A 189 -13.40 1.99 -16.87
C LYS A 189 -12.12 1.93 -17.71
N ALA A 190 -10.97 2.25 -17.12
CA ALA A 190 -9.67 2.13 -17.75
C ALA A 190 -9.08 0.70 -17.70
N LEU A 191 -9.72 -0.23 -16.98
CA LEU A 191 -9.23 -1.61 -16.86
C LEU A 191 -9.85 -2.51 -17.94
N ALA A 192 -8.99 -3.18 -18.70
CA ALA A 192 -9.40 -4.19 -19.68
C ALA A 192 -10.16 -5.37 -19.03
N ASN A 193 -9.89 -5.67 -17.75
CA ASN A 193 -10.57 -6.72 -17.00
C ASN A 193 -10.89 -6.31 -15.57
N SER A 194 -11.81 -5.36 -15.39
CA SER A 194 -12.17 -4.80 -14.07
C SER A 194 -12.77 -5.81 -13.06
N GLY A 195 -13.09 -7.03 -13.50
CA GLY A 195 -13.63 -8.10 -12.64
C GLY A 195 -12.58 -9.06 -12.07
N LYS A 196 -11.31 -8.97 -12.52
CA LYS A 196 -10.22 -9.83 -12.02
C LYS A 196 -9.33 -9.08 -11.06
N GLU A 197 -8.66 -9.83 -10.20
CA GLU A 197 -7.63 -9.34 -9.29
C GLU A 197 -6.52 -8.61 -10.05
N MET A 198 -6.15 -7.43 -9.58
CA MET A 198 -5.05 -6.64 -10.10
C MET A 198 -3.70 -7.22 -9.70
N ARG A 199 -2.85 -7.47 -10.71
CA ARG A 199 -1.48 -7.97 -10.54
C ARG A 199 -0.46 -7.25 -11.41
N ASP A 200 -0.91 -6.45 -12.37
CA ASP A 200 -0.04 -5.63 -13.22
C ASP A 200 -0.06 -4.18 -12.73
N VAL A 201 1.11 -3.55 -12.72
CA VAL A 201 1.30 -2.13 -12.41
C VAL A 201 0.40 -1.23 -13.28
N LYS A 202 0.16 -1.62 -14.54
CA LYS A 202 -0.71 -0.88 -15.48
C LYS A 202 -2.17 -0.83 -15.04
N GLU A 203 -2.59 -1.74 -14.16
CA GLU A 203 -3.95 -1.79 -13.62
C GLU A 203 -4.12 -0.87 -12.40
N MET A 204 -3.01 -0.37 -11.84
CA MET A 204 -3.06 0.47 -10.63
C MET A 204 -3.40 1.93 -10.94
N ILE A 205 -4.63 2.15 -11.37
CA ILE A 205 -5.17 3.46 -11.76
C ILE A 205 -6.04 3.99 -10.62
N GLY A 206 -5.44 4.76 -9.71
CA GLY A 206 -6.09 5.32 -8.53
C GLY A 206 -6.03 6.84 -8.46
N THR A 207 -6.26 7.38 -7.28
CA THR A 207 -6.30 8.83 -6.99
C THR A 207 -5.11 9.31 -6.15
N GLY A 208 -4.23 8.39 -5.74
CA GLY A 208 -3.23 8.62 -4.72
C GLY A 208 -2.08 9.56 -5.11
N PRO A 209 -1.27 9.95 -4.10
CA PRO A 209 -0.14 10.86 -4.27
C PRO A 209 1.00 10.28 -5.12
N TYR A 210 1.10 8.96 -5.26
CA TYR A 210 2.13 8.31 -6.05
C TYR A 210 1.54 7.33 -7.04
N LEU A 211 2.30 7.08 -8.11
CA LEU A 211 1.95 6.14 -9.16
C LEU A 211 2.96 5.00 -9.09
N LEU A 212 2.52 3.77 -8.89
CA LEU A 212 3.39 2.61 -9.06
C LEU A 212 3.82 2.55 -10.53
N THR A 213 5.14 2.57 -10.78
CA THR A 213 5.70 2.56 -12.13
C THR A 213 6.40 1.27 -12.47
N LYS A 214 6.82 0.50 -11.46
CA LYS A 214 7.50 -0.77 -11.64
C LYS A 214 7.28 -1.66 -10.43
N PHE A 215 7.01 -2.93 -10.71
CA PHE A 215 7.03 -3.99 -9.74
C PHE A 215 7.78 -5.16 -10.35
N VAL A 216 8.86 -5.56 -9.70
CA VAL A 216 9.58 -6.80 -10.01
C VAL A 216 9.45 -7.70 -8.78
N PRO A 217 8.72 -8.83 -8.89
CA PRO A 217 8.54 -9.75 -7.78
C PRO A 217 9.87 -10.14 -7.14
N GLU A 218 9.87 -10.25 -5.80
CA GLU A 218 11.05 -10.59 -4.99
C GLU A 218 12.23 -9.61 -5.13
N GLN A 219 12.03 -8.45 -5.75
CA GLN A 219 13.08 -7.50 -6.06
C GLN A 219 12.75 -6.08 -5.60
N VAL A 220 11.78 -5.41 -6.21
CA VAL A 220 11.54 -3.97 -5.96
C VAL A 220 10.17 -3.49 -6.41
N LEU A 221 9.62 -2.52 -5.68
CA LEU A 221 8.57 -1.61 -6.14
C LEU A 221 9.15 -0.22 -6.31
N GLU A 222 8.81 0.46 -7.41
CA GLU A 222 9.20 1.85 -7.66
C GLU A 222 7.96 2.68 -7.97
N PHE A 223 7.86 3.83 -7.32
CA PHE A 223 6.78 4.79 -7.50
C PHE A 223 7.35 6.14 -7.93
N LYS A 224 6.59 6.88 -8.73
CA LYS A 224 6.85 8.30 -9.02
C LYS A 224 5.76 9.17 -8.44
N ALA A 225 6.08 10.41 -8.09
CA ALA A 225 5.10 11.39 -7.65
C ALA A 225 4.00 11.60 -8.72
N ASN A 226 2.74 11.60 -8.27
CA ASN A 226 1.61 12.06 -9.07
C ASN A 226 1.57 13.59 -9.00
N LYS A 227 2.07 14.26 -10.04
CA LYS A 227 2.14 15.73 -10.08
C LYS A 227 0.75 16.40 -10.10
N ASP A 228 -0.26 15.66 -10.54
CA ASP A 228 -1.65 16.11 -10.63
C ASP A 228 -2.49 15.64 -9.42
N TYR A 229 -1.84 15.19 -8.34
CA TYR A 229 -2.52 14.75 -7.12
C TYR A 229 -3.43 15.84 -6.54
N HIS A 230 -4.66 15.47 -6.18
CA HIS A 230 -5.68 16.40 -5.66
C HIS A 230 -5.27 17.06 -4.32
N GLY A 231 -4.40 16.42 -3.54
CA GLY A 231 -3.84 16.97 -2.31
C GLY A 231 -2.59 17.85 -2.50
N GLY A 232 -2.22 18.13 -3.75
CA GLY A 232 -1.02 18.90 -4.12
C GLY A 232 0.19 18.01 -4.40
N ALA A 233 1.01 18.41 -5.38
CA ALA A 233 2.14 17.61 -5.85
C ALA A 233 3.09 17.18 -4.69
N PRO A 234 3.43 15.89 -4.56
CA PRO A 234 4.36 15.43 -3.55
C PRO A 234 5.75 16.08 -3.69
N LYS A 235 6.40 16.34 -2.55
CA LYS A 235 7.76 16.93 -2.49
C LYS A 235 8.88 15.90 -2.67
N ILE A 236 8.56 14.62 -2.47
CA ILE A 236 9.47 13.50 -2.71
C ILE A 236 9.12 13.00 -4.11
N ASP A 237 10.10 13.00 -5.01
CA ASP A 237 9.92 12.72 -6.44
C ASP A 237 9.55 11.25 -6.71
N GLY A 238 9.97 10.35 -5.82
CA GLY A 238 9.67 8.92 -5.95
C GLY A 238 9.89 8.14 -4.66
N ILE A 239 9.35 6.93 -4.66
CA ILE A 239 9.51 5.97 -3.56
C ILE A 239 10.10 4.70 -4.16
N GLN A 240 11.12 4.14 -3.50
CA GLN A 240 11.66 2.83 -3.85
C GLN A 240 11.55 1.89 -2.66
N ARG A 241 10.91 0.73 -2.88
CA ARG A 241 10.75 -0.31 -1.87
C ARG A 241 11.41 -1.61 -2.33
N PRO A 242 12.71 -1.84 -2.02
CA PRO A 242 13.34 -3.13 -2.29
C PRO A 242 12.76 -4.21 -1.38
N VAL A 243 12.61 -5.43 -1.92
CA VAL A 243 12.19 -6.59 -1.15
C VAL A 243 13.39 -7.11 -0.36
N VAL A 244 13.38 -6.98 0.96
CA VAL A 244 14.50 -7.38 1.83
C VAL A 244 13.97 -8.09 3.07
N LYS A 245 14.04 -9.42 3.04
CA LYS A 245 13.47 -10.30 4.08
C LYS A 245 14.32 -10.33 5.35
N ASP A 246 15.65 -10.35 5.21
CA ASP A 246 16.57 -10.42 6.34
C ASP A 246 16.73 -9.07 7.05
N ALA A 247 16.54 -9.05 8.37
CA ALA A 247 16.59 -7.82 9.17
C ALA A 247 18.00 -7.23 9.26
N ALA A 248 19.03 -8.07 9.39
CA ALA A 248 20.41 -7.61 9.48
C ALA A 248 20.86 -6.98 8.16
N GLN A 249 20.45 -7.55 7.02
CA GLN A 249 20.67 -6.98 5.70
C GLN A 249 20.00 -5.60 5.56
N ARG A 250 18.73 -5.44 6.00
CA ARG A 250 18.05 -4.12 5.97
C ARG A 250 18.82 -3.08 6.77
N LEU A 251 19.27 -3.42 7.99
CA LEU A 251 20.04 -2.50 8.82
C LEU A 251 21.39 -2.15 8.17
N GLN A 252 22.06 -3.11 7.54
CA GLN A 252 23.30 -2.86 6.82
C GLN A 252 23.09 -1.94 5.61
N MET A 253 22.01 -2.14 4.84
CA MET A 253 21.64 -1.26 3.72
C MET A 253 21.36 0.16 4.21
N PHE A 254 20.67 0.34 5.33
CA PHE A 254 20.47 1.64 5.96
C PHE A 254 21.80 2.31 6.33
N ARG A 255 22.72 1.58 6.99
CA ARG A 255 24.07 2.08 7.33
C ARG A 255 24.88 2.51 6.11
N ASN A 256 24.70 1.82 4.98
CA ASN A 256 25.35 2.14 3.72
C ASN A 256 24.70 3.32 2.95
N GLY A 257 23.58 3.84 3.45
CA GLY A 257 22.79 4.89 2.78
C GLY A 257 22.01 4.38 1.56
N GLU A 258 21.72 3.07 1.51
CA GLU A 258 20.90 2.43 0.48
C GLU A 258 19.40 2.47 0.86
N LEU A 259 19.08 2.56 2.16
CA LEU A 259 17.74 2.83 2.69
C LEU A 259 17.75 4.11 3.53
N ASP A 260 16.62 4.81 3.53
CA ASP A 260 16.36 6.04 4.31
C ASP A 260 15.49 5.77 5.55
N LEU A 261 14.87 4.59 5.64
CA LEU A 261 14.13 4.12 6.81
C LEU A 261 14.30 2.61 6.97
N VAL A 262 14.45 2.17 8.23
CA VAL A 262 14.50 0.75 8.60
C VAL A 262 13.77 0.52 9.92
N GLN A 263 12.97 -0.55 9.97
CA GLN A 263 12.43 -1.06 11.23
C GLN A 263 13.49 -1.91 11.92
N LEU A 264 13.74 -1.61 13.20
CA LEU A 264 14.72 -2.33 14.02
C LEU A 264 14.09 -3.53 14.73
N GLU A 265 14.87 -4.59 14.89
CA GLU A 265 14.53 -5.70 15.77
C GLU A 265 15.04 -5.43 17.20
N ARG A 266 14.48 -6.14 18.18
CA ARG A 266 14.85 -5.96 19.60
C ARG A 266 16.37 -6.12 19.83
N GLN A 267 17.01 -7.04 19.11
CA GLN A 267 18.44 -7.30 19.21
C GLN A 267 19.32 -6.15 18.69
N ASP A 268 18.80 -5.33 17.77
CA ASP A 268 19.55 -4.23 17.16
C ASP A 268 19.61 -3.00 18.07
N LEU A 269 18.67 -2.86 19.00
CA LEU A 269 18.47 -1.67 19.82
C LEU A 269 19.71 -1.27 20.61
N LYS A 270 20.40 -2.24 21.24
CA LYS A 270 21.61 -1.96 22.01
C LYS A 270 22.71 -1.40 21.09
N GLY A 271 22.92 -2.03 19.94
CA GLY A 271 23.95 -1.59 18.99
C GLY A 271 23.64 -0.22 18.40
N VAL A 272 22.36 0.11 18.17
CA VAL A 272 21.93 1.43 17.70
C VAL A 272 22.05 2.49 18.81
N ASP A 273 21.73 2.16 20.06
CA ASP A 273 21.83 3.09 21.19
C ASP A 273 23.28 3.43 21.56
N ASP A 274 24.21 2.48 21.35
CA ASP A 274 25.64 2.66 21.56
C ASP A 274 26.34 3.39 20.38
N ASP A 275 25.67 3.55 19.22
CA ASP A 275 26.21 4.22 18.02
C ASP A 275 25.88 5.72 18.01
N ALA A 276 26.91 6.56 18.10
CA ALA A 276 26.76 8.03 18.18
C ALA A 276 26.10 8.66 16.93
N LYS A 277 26.14 8.01 15.76
CA LYS A 277 25.52 8.50 14.53
C LYS A 277 24.06 8.05 14.42
N LEU A 278 23.74 6.85 14.89
CA LEU A 278 22.40 6.26 14.75
C LEU A 278 21.48 6.60 15.93
N LYS A 279 22.02 6.72 17.15
CA LYS A 279 21.25 7.04 18.37
C LYS A 279 20.32 8.27 18.19
N PRO A 280 20.74 9.40 17.59
CA PRO A 280 19.85 10.56 17.42
C PRO A 280 18.69 10.31 16.43
N GLN A 281 18.81 9.29 15.57
CA GLN A 281 17.83 8.93 14.55
C GLN A 281 16.80 7.92 15.07
N LEU A 282 17.08 7.24 16.19
CA LEU A 282 16.18 6.26 16.78
C LEU A 282 14.84 6.90 17.16
N LYS A 283 13.75 6.35 16.62
CA LYS A 283 12.38 6.72 16.99
C LYS A 283 11.69 5.51 17.60
N LEU A 284 11.24 5.68 18.85
CA LEU A 284 10.44 4.68 19.55
C LEU A 284 8.97 5.07 19.46
N PHE A 285 8.17 4.17 18.91
CA PHE A 285 6.72 4.30 18.89
C PHE A 285 6.15 3.47 20.04
N ASN A 286 5.68 4.15 21.09
CA ASN A 286 4.98 3.49 22.18
C ASN A 286 3.62 3.00 21.65
N ARG A 287 3.55 1.71 21.29
CA ARG A 287 2.26 1.07 21.04
C ARG A 287 1.70 0.63 22.38
N PRO A 288 0.53 1.13 22.82
CA PRO A 288 -0.17 0.48 23.93
C PRO A 288 -0.37 -0.97 23.50
N ALA A 289 0.02 -1.90 24.37
CA ALA A 289 -0.16 -3.32 24.07
C ALA A 289 -1.67 -3.56 23.85
N MET A 290 -2.01 -4.04 22.65
CA MET A 290 -3.35 -4.52 22.37
C MET A 290 -3.44 -5.89 23.05
N TRP A 291 -4.10 -5.92 24.21
CA TRP A 291 -4.50 -7.13 24.91
C TRP A 291 -5.98 -7.39 24.68
#